data_AF-A0A351KY52-F1
#
_entry.id   AF-A0A351KY52-F1
#
_cell.length_a   1.000
_cell.length_b   1.000
_cell.length_c   1.000
_cell.angle_alpha   90.00
_cell.angle_beta   90.00
_cell.angle_gamma   90.00
#
_symmetry.space_group_name_H-M   'P 1'
#
loop_
_entity.id
_entity.type
_entity.pdbx_description
1 polymer ?
#
loop_
_entity_poly.entity_id
_entity_poly.type
_entity_poly.pdbx_seq_one_letter_code
_entity_poly.pdbx_strand_id
1 'polypeptide(L)'
;MLKQAKKFDKKADKLGLANRLFLSMIPIATGYAIASDAAVAATLSMSSANFFLNNFSHTPSGTTTEVNVNPFTNAAPGSSINTSAEAFSIFLGQNPLAYNTTLSMGIGEGNSYLGTADSKAKVVGNFLVGRNEFFKFNFFGSLELRTSIDTRLTESAKAAGNIYFLVLDATDSKKIDILDYFLLTGNLSTPGKPDYLFAKNSPRVKFDSLSKDKKFGGKEESALASVAGSYQRYFKKPTNLTVVEVKENRTKQQAENKFSKLLPSGFETSLEALATEPIITDSIVAAMGTETNQLDTPNQTLSQNAIVSAIGNSPLETQGASRASKLYSGDIKGAIANNEKAKNWLKGKTKYTALLPDQIVKDLQVFSDVSSGAWVDPPTTYGLEYTVEGDSLITNILDFFSDDADDLFTVAAEGKILGKFKSGDNIDFVSLLGKGVSSFTVTDIDPSRGESVANFYLRPLFNTKTASLQAISFEKSADKSIPEPGSVFSLLALGFFGVVSRLFAKR
;
A
#
# COMPACT_ATOMS: atom_id res chain seq x y z
N MET A 1 23.96 -34.07 -38.03
CA MET A 1 24.23 -32.70 -37.54
C MET A 1 23.01 -31.75 -37.57
N LEU A 2 21.75 -32.23 -37.71
CA LEU A 2 20.56 -31.35 -37.78
C LEU A 2 19.67 -31.32 -36.50
N LYS A 3 20.14 -31.87 -35.37
CA LYS A 3 19.40 -31.86 -34.09
C LYS A 3 19.94 -30.88 -33.05
N GLN A 4 21.07 -30.22 -33.29
CA GLN A 4 21.64 -29.22 -32.37
C GLN A 4 21.23 -27.77 -32.67
N ALA A 5 20.78 -27.45 -33.90
CA ALA A 5 20.37 -26.09 -34.26
C ALA A 5 19.00 -25.66 -33.68
N LYS A 6 18.04 -26.59 -33.53
CA LYS A 6 16.71 -26.27 -32.94
C LYS A 6 16.71 -26.05 -31.41
N LYS A 7 17.86 -26.24 -30.74
CA LYS A 7 17.98 -26.10 -29.28
C LYS A 7 18.52 -24.72 -28.85
N PHE A 8 19.07 -23.94 -29.79
CA PHE A 8 19.59 -22.60 -29.51
C PHE A 8 18.53 -21.49 -29.64
N ASP A 9 17.50 -21.70 -30.48
CA ASP A 9 16.46 -20.68 -30.69
C ASP A 9 15.45 -20.56 -29.53
N LYS A 10 15.11 -21.69 -28.89
CA LYS A 10 14.19 -21.70 -27.72
C LYS A 10 14.76 -21.07 -26.45
N LYS A 11 16.06 -20.74 -26.41
CA LYS A 11 16.72 -20.11 -25.25
C LYS A 11 16.79 -18.59 -25.36
N ALA A 12 16.73 -18.03 -26.57
CA ALA A 12 16.72 -16.57 -26.77
C ALA A 12 15.34 -15.97 -26.47
N ASP A 13 14.24 -16.62 -26.88
CA ASP A 13 12.88 -16.12 -26.61
C ASP A 13 12.48 -16.14 -25.14
N LYS A 14 13.02 -17.08 -24.35
CA LYS A 14 12.75 -17.14 -22.90
C LYS A 14 13.53 -16.11 -22.08
N LEU A 15 14.58 -15.51 -22.65
CA LEU A 15 15.34 -14.45 -22.00
C LEU A 15 14.72 -13.06 -22.25
N GLY A 16 14.01 -12.88 -23.37
CA GLY A 16 13.29 -11.65 -23.71
C GLY A 16 11.94 -11.48 -23.02
N LEU A 17 11.24 -12.58 -22.68
CA LEU A 17 9.92 -12.52 -22.05
C LEU A 17 9.98 -12.32 -20.52
N ALA A 18 11.00 -12.88 -19.86
CA ALA A 18 11.15 -12.79 -18.40
C ALA A 18 11.56 -11.38 -17.92
N ASN A 19 12.12 -10.54 -18.80
CA ASN A 19 12.42 -9.13 -18.53
C ASN A 19 11.26 -8.18 -18.88
N ARG A 20 10.19 -8.68 -19.52
CA ARG A 20 9.04 -7.86 -19.94
C ARG A 20 7.81 -8.00 -19.04
N LEU A 21 7.78 -8.98 -18.13
CA LEU A 21 6.67 -9.22 -17.19
C LEU A 21 6.84 -8.57 -15.80
N PHE A 22 7.94 -7.84 -15.56
CA PHE A 22 8.24 -7.21 -14.26
C PHE A 22 7.90 -5.72 -14.16
N LEU A 23 7.27 -5.15 -15.21
CA LEU A 23 6.83 -3.75 -15.22
C LEU A 23 5.34 -3.56 -14.90
N SER A 24 4.58 -4.63 -14.56
CA SER A 24 3.15 -4.54 -14.25
C SER A 24 2.81 -4.49 -12.76
N MET A 25 3.80 -4.31 -11.87
CA MET A 25 3.59 -4.21 -10.41
C MET A 25 3.95 -2.83 -9.85
N ILE A 26 3.70 -1.82 -10.66
CA ILE A 26 3.45 -0.47 -10.21
C ILE A 26 1.92 -0.39 -10.10
N PRO A 27 1.30 0.00 -8.98
CA PRO A 27 -0.01 0.63 -9.10
C PRO A 27 0.22 1.85 -9.97
N ILE A 28 0.01 1.71 -11.29
CA ILE A 28 0.07 2.87 -12.16
C ILE A 28 -1.15 3.67 -11.75
N ALA A 29 -0.96 4.66 -10.88
CA ALA A 29 -1.91 5.75 -10.66
C ALA A 29 -2.01 6.60 -11.94
N THR A 30 -2.31 5.97 -13.07
CA THR A 30 -2.64 6.62 -14.34
C THR A 30 -4.13 6.45 -14.55
N GLY A 31 -4.79 7.59 -14.64
CA GLY A 31 -6.19 7.74 -14.99
C GLY A 31 -7.03 8.15 -13.81
N TYR A 32 -6.68 9.26 -13.17
CA TYR A 32 -7.74 10.17 -12.77
C TYR A 32 -8.05 10.99 -14.03
N ALA A 33 -9.21 10.73 -14.64
CA ALA A 33 -9.78 11.68 -15.59
C ALA A 33 -10.34 12.82 -14.74
N ILE A 34 -9.56 13.88 -14.57
CA ILE A 34 -10.06 15.12 -13.98
C ILE A 34 -10.96 15.73 -15.06
N ALA A 35 -12.28 15.67 -14.86
CA ALA A 35 -13.19 16.50 -15.62
C ALA A 35 -12.89 17.95 -15.27
N SER A 36 -12.06 18.61 -16.08
CA SER A 36 -11.69 20.01 -15.89
C SER A 36 -12.85 20.88 -16.32
N ASP A 37 -13.72 21.24 -15.38
CA ASP A 37 -14.40 22.51 -15.52
C ASP A 37 -13.36 23.62 -15.37
N ALA A 38 -13.32 24.50 -16.37
CA ALA A 38 -12.34 25.55 -16.49
C ALA A 38 -12.51 26.61 -15.39
N ALA A 39 -11.95 26.37 -14.20
CA ALA A 39 -11.62 27.40 -13.17
C ALA A 39 -10.88 26.86 -11.92
N VAL A 40 -10.63 25.55 -11.79
CA VAL A 40 -10.21 24.92 -10.52
C VAL A 40 -8.80 24.34 -10.68
N ALA A 41 -7.88 24.70 -9.77
CA ALA A 41 -6.47 24.33 -9.78
C ALA A 41 -6.24 22.90 -9.24
N ALA A 42 -5.77 21.93 -10.05
CA ALA A 42 -5.51 20.55 -9.60
C ALA A 42 -4.02 20.24 -9.36
N THR A 43 -3.68 19.59 -8.25
CA THR A 43 -2.33 19.08 -7.97
C THR A 43 -2.34 17.61 -7.55
N LEU A 44 -1.28 16.89 -7.92
CA LEU A 44 -0.99 15.53 -7.48
C LEU A 44 0.44 15.49 -6.93
N SER A 45 0.66 14.82 -5.80
CA SER A 45 1.99 14.29 -5.48
C SER A 45 1.88 12.92 -4.84
N MET A 46 2.74 12.01 -5.29
CA MET A 46 2.78 10.63 -4.86
C MET A 46 4.22 10.17 -4.69
N SER A 47 4.48 9.49 -3.58
CA SER A 47 5.75 8.85 -3.27
C SER A 47 5.47 7.48 -2.68
N SER A 48 5.83 6.41 -3.39
CA SER A 48 5.61 5.02 -2.97
C SER A 48 6.93 4.26 -2.95
N ALA A 49 7.12 3.41 -1.95
CA ALA A 49 8.29 2.56 -1.87
C ALA A 49 8.00 1.22 -1.22
N ASN A 50 8.60 0.15 -1.76
CA ASN A 50 8.62 -1.17 -1.15
C ASN A 50 10.05 -1.70 -1.10
N PHE A 51 10.34 -2.49 -0.07
CA PHE A 51 11.62 -3.15 0.07
C PHE A 51 11.48 -4.51 0.72
N PHE A 52 12.33 -5.42 0.26
CA PHE A 52 12.27 -6.83 0.60
C PHE A 52 13.69 -7.33 0.86
N LEU A 53 13.87 -7.98 2.01
CA LEU A 53 15.09 -8.67 2.40
C LEU A 53 14.77 -10.14 2.62
N ASN A 54 15.52 -11.04 2.00
CA ASN A 54 15.34 -12.47 2.20
C ASN A 54 16.65 -13.24 2.07
N ASN A 55 16.54 -14.57 2.19
CA ASN A 55 17.68 -15.49 2.03
C ASN A 55 18.85 -15.13 2.95
N PHE A 56 18.53 -14.72 4.18
CA PHE A 56 19.54 -14.48 5.20
C PHE A 56 20.27 -15.78 5.52
N SER A 57 21.59 -15.72 5.56
CA SER A 57 22.46 -16.85 5.97
C SER A 57 22.32 -17.26 7.43
N HIS A 58 21.76 -16.40 8.28
CA HIS A 58 21.68 -16.58 9.72
C HIS A 58 20.26 -16.26 10.20
N THR A 59 19.81 -16.95 11.22
CA THR A 59 18.55 -16.65 11.92
C THR A 59 18.75 -15.45 12.83
N PRO A 60 17.83 -14.47 12.87
CA PRO A 60 17.97 -13.33 13.76
C PRO A 60 17.76 -13.76 15.21
N SER A 61 18.57 -13.21 16.13
CA SER A 61 18.41 -13.34 17.58
C SER A 61 17.28 -12.46 18.13
N GLY A 62 16.90 -11.41 17.39
CA GLY A 62 15.78 -10.55 17.72
C GLY A 62 15.40 -9.66 16.54
N THR A 63 14.12 -9.31 16.44
CA THR A 63 13.60 -8.46 15.37
C THR A 63 12.76 -7.32 15.94
N THR A 64 12.68 -6.22 15.21
CA THR A 64 11.83 -5.07 15.55
C THR A 64 11.30 -4.44 14.27
N THR A 65 10.08 -3.96 14.32
CA THR A 65 9.42 -3.29 13.19
C THR A 65 8.78 -2.01 13.69
N GLU A 66 8.82 -0.95 12.88
CA GLU A 66 8.31 0.37 13.24
C GLU A 66 7.63 0.96 12.01
N VAL A 67 6.43 1.54 12.21
CA VAL A 67 5.69 2.27 11.18
C VAL A 67 5.24 3.62 11.74
N ASN A 68 5.28 4.65 10.91
CA ASN A 68 4.79 5.97 11.26
C ASN A 68 4.17 6.62 10.02
N VAL A 69 3.00 7.23 10.18
CA VAL A 69 2.28 7.96 9.13
C VAL A 69 1.80 9.28 9.71
N ASN A 70 1.95 10.36 8.95
CA ASN A 70 1.56 11.70 9.36
C ASN A 70 1.00 12.49 8.16
N PRO A 71 -0.29 12.31 7.83
CA PRO A 71 -0.97 13.15 6.87
C PRO A 71 -1.44 14.46 7.53
N PHE A 72 -1.40 15.56 6.79
CA PHE A 72 -1.96 16.85 7.18
C PHE A 72 -2.64 17.49 5.98
N THR A 73 -3.79 18.11 6.24
CA THR A 73 -4.60 18.80 5.24
C THR A 73 -5.10 20.13 5.79
N ASN A 74 -5.12 21.14 4.93
CA ASN A 74 -5.77 22.42 5.19
C ASN A 74 -6.28 22.98 3.86
N ALA A 75 -7.56 23.32 3.79
CA ALA A 75 -8.18 23.92 2.61
C ALA A 75 -9.09 25.09 2.99
N ALA A 76 -9.04 26.15 2.18
CA ALA A 76 -9.97 27.26 2.30
C ALA A 76 -11.35 26.89 1.72
N PRO A 77 -12.42 27.66 2.02
CA PRO A 77 -13.72 27.47 1.38
C PRO A 77 -13.62 27.43 -0.15
N GLY A 78 -14.25 26.43 -0.76
CA GLY A 78 -14.20 26.22 -2.22
C GLY A 78 -12.92 25.55 -2.74
N SER A 79 -12.05 25.04 -1.86
CA SER A 79 -10.93 24.17 -2.20
C SER A 79 -11.07 22.82 -1.49
N SER A 80 -10.43 21.77 -2.03
CA SER A 80 -10.36 20.43 -1.46
C SER A 80 -8.92 19.93 -1.48
N ILE A 81 -8.55 19.12 -0.49
CA ILE A 81 -7.26 18.42 -0.46
C ILE A 81 -7.46 17.09 0.25
N ASN A 82 -7.20 16.01 -0.46
CA ASN A 82 -7.13 14.67 0.09
C ASN A 82 -5.65 14.31 0.24
N THR A 83 -5.25 13.81 1.40
CA THR A 83 -3.87 13.42 1.66
C THR A 83 -3.87 12.13 2.47
N SER A 84 -3.14 11.14 1.98
CA SER A 84 -3.07 9.79 2.55
C SER A 84 -1.61 9.40 2.78
N ALA A 85 -1.38 8.74 3.92
CA ALA A 85 -0.09 8.15 4.25
C ALA A 85 -0.33 6.71 4.75
N GLU A 86 0.34 5.75 4.14
CA GLU A 86 0.28 4.34 4.54
C GLU A 86 1.69 3.81 4.80
N ALA A 87 1.81 2.94 5.81
CA ALA A 87 3.04 2.24 6.11
C ALA A 87 2.76 0.85 6.66
N PHE A 88 3.55 -0.13 6.22
CA PHE A 88 3.48 -1.50 6.71
C PHE A 88 4.89 -2.07 6.84
N SER A 89 5.13 -2.86 7.89
CA SER A 89 6.39 -3.57 8.07
C SER A 89 6.20 -4.90 8.77
N ILE A 90 7.01 -5.88 8.37
CA ILE A 90 7.08 -7.20 8.96
C ILE A 90 8.51 -7.73 8.92
N PHE A 91 8.89 -8.45 9.97
CA PHE A 91 10.10 -9.27 10.01
C PHE A 91 9.76 -10.65 10.57
N LEU A 92 9.85 -11.68 9.74
CA LEU A 92 9.69 -13.09 10.13
C LEU A 92 11.02 -13.65 10.64
N GLY A 93 11.07 -14.15 11.87
CA GLY A 93 12.30 -14.72 12.45
C GLY A 93 12.61 -16.14 11.97
N GLN A 94 11.60 -16.97 11.73
CA GLN A 94 11.75 -18.31 11.15
C GLN A 94 11.74 -18.18 9.63
N ASN A 95 12.77 -18.71 8.95
CA ASN A 95 13.07 -18.41 7.53
C ASN A 95 13.16 -16.90 7.30
N PRO A 96 14.31 -16.27 7.67
CA PRO A 96 14.34 -14.84 7.90
C PRO A 96 13.97 -14.07 6.65
N LEU A 97 12.98 -13.20 6.81
CA LEU A 97 12.42 -12.38 5.75
C LEU A 97 11.92 -11.09 6.35
N ALA A 98 12.30 -9.98 5.74
CA ALA A 98 11.79 -8.68 6.10
C ALA A 98 11.13 -8.03 4.88
N TYR A 99 9.95 -7.48 5.08
CA TYR A 99 9.22 -6.77 4.04
C TYR A 99 8.56 -5.54 4.63
N ASN A 100 8.62 -4.44 3.92
CA ASN A 100 7.90 -3.24 4.30
C ASN A 100 7.52 -2.40 3.08
N THR A 101 6.50 -1.57 3.24
CA THR A 101 5.98 -0.66 2.21
C THR A 101 5.58 0.67 2.83
N THR A 102 5.65 1.73 2.04
CA THR A 102 5.27 3.10 2.38
C THR A 102 4.59 3.75 1.18
N LEU A 103 3.56 4.55 1.44
CA LEU A 103 2.87 5.38 0.46
C LEU A 103 2.60 6.73 1.09
N SER A 104 2.97 7.81 0.41
CA SER A 104 2.55 9.16 0.70
C SER A 104 1.90 9.73 -0.55
N MET A 105 0.68 10.23 -0.43
CA MET A 105 -0.10 10.72 -1.55
C MET A 105 -0.90 11.95 -1.14
N GLY A 106 -1.12 12.85 -2.08
CA GLY A 106 -2.15 13.87 -1.94
C GLY A 106 -2.59 14.44 -3.28
N ILE A 107 -3.87 14.79 -3.32
CA ILE A 107 -4.59 15.31 -4.48
C ILE A 107 -5.35 16.54 -4.00
N GLY A 108 -5.06 17.71 -4.57
CA GLY A 108 -5.71 18.95 -4.22
C GLY A 108 -6.44 19.57 -5.40
N GLU A 109 -7.58 20.20 -5.13
CA GLU A 109 -8.36 20.96 -6.10
C GLU A 109 -8.76 22.32 -5.52
N GLY A 110 -8.78 23.36 -6.35
CA GLY A 110 -9.17 24.71 -5.95
C GLY A 110 -7.99 25.64 -5.71
N ASN A 111 -8.28 26.84 -5.22
CA ASN A 111 -7.34 27.95 -5.32
C ASN A 111 -6.53 28.21 -4.05
N SER A 112 -6.83 27.51 -2.95
CA SER A 112 -6.10 27.70 -1.68
C SER A 112 -6.15 26.45 -0.80
N TYR A 113 -5.08 25.66 -0.84
CA TYR A 113 -4.93 24.47 0.01
C TYR A 113 -3.46 24.14 0.28
N LEU A 114 -3.24 23.34 1.31
CA LEU A 114 -1.96 22.73 1.68
C LEU A 114 -2.21 21.29 2.14
N GLY A 115 -1.54 20.33 1.50
CA GLY A 115 -1.48 18.93 1.90
C GLY A 115 -0.04 18.48 2.10
N THR A 116 0.20 17.64 3.11
CA THR A 116 1.48 16.95 3.30
C THR A 116 1.25 15.54 3.82
N ALA A 117 1.90 14.53 3.24
CA ALA A 117 1.88 13.17 3.75
C ALA A 117 3.29 12.64 3.96
N ASP A 118 3.60 12.26 5.19
CA ASP A 118 4.82 11.53 5.52
C ASP A 118 4.50 10.09 5.89
N SER A 119 5.24 9.14 5.32
CA SER A 119 5.15 7.73 5.69
C SER A 119 6.54 7.15 5.89
N LYS A 120 6.68 6.35 6.94
CA LYS A 120 7.93 5.69 7.33
C LYS A 120 7.66 4.26 7.72
N ALA A 121 8.50 3.36 7.24
CA ALA A 121 8.51 1.97 7.70
C ALA A 121 9.95 1.51 7.89
N LYS A 122 10.20 0.78 8.97
CA LYS A 122 11.52 0.32 9.37
C LYS A 122 11.45 -1.12 9.87
N VAL A 123 12.45 -1.90 9.50
CA VAL A 123 12.66 -3.27 9.97
C VAL A 123 14.08 -3.39 10.50
N VAL A 124 14.23 -4.11 11.61
CA VAL A 124 15.51 -4.34 12.29
C VAL A 124 15.64 -5.83 12.57
N GLY A 125 16.77 -6.41 12.21
CA GLY A 125 17.15 -7.78 12.56
C GLY A 125 18.52 -7.80 13.21
N ASN A 126 18.64 -8.46 14.37
CA ASN A 126 19.91 -8.69 15.05
C ASN A 126 20.39 -10.11 14.76
N PHE A 127 21.68 -10.30 14.49
CA PHE A 127 22.25 -11.58 14.06
C PHE A 127 23.56 -11.84 14.79
N LEU A 128 23.72 -13.07 15.28
CA LEU A 128 25.01 -13.54 15.79
C LEU A 128 25.74 -14.25 14.65
N VAL A 129 26.91 -13.74 14.28
CA VAL A 129 27.76 -14.34 13.24
C VAL A 129 29.00 -14.93 13.90
N GLY A 130 29.29 -16.19 13.62
CA GLY A 130 30.42 -16.90 14.15
C GLY A 130 31.76 -16.45 13.57
N ARG A 131 32.83 -16.96 14.16
CA ARG A 131 34.18 -16.75 13.63
C ARG A 131 34.32 -17.44 12.28
N ASN A 132 34.92 -16.75 11.32
CA ASN A 132 35.23 -17.26 9.98
C ASN A 132 33.98 -17.61 9.15
N GLU A 133 32.88 -16.90 9.39
CA GLU A 133 31.61 -17.10 8.67
C GLU A 133 31.30 -15.94 7.72
N PHE A 134 30.46 -16.24 6.73
CA PHE A 134 29.88 -15.24 5.84
C PHE A 134 28.47 -14.90 6.28
N PHE A 135 28.19 -13.62 6.46
CA PHE A 135 26.82 -13.13 6.56
C PHE A 135 26.39 -12.56 5.21
N LYS A 136 25.23 -13.00 4.72
CA LYS A 136 24.65 -12.63 3.43
C LYS A 136 23.12 -12.58 3.49
N PHE A 137 22.55 -11.78 2.60
CA PHE A 137 21.13 -11.74 2.28
C PHE A 137 20.94 -11.18 0.86
N ASN A 138 19.78 -11.41 0.28
CA ASN A 138 19.36 -10.80 -0.99
C ASN A 138 18.36 -9.68 -0.71
N PHE A 139 18.25 -8.74 -1.64
CA PHE A 139 17.31 -7.64 -1.53
C PHE A 139 16.65 -7.30 -2.87
N PHE A 140 15.43 -6.79 -2.78
CA PHE A 140 14.67 -6.20 -3.88
C PHE A 140 13.96 -4.95 -3.38
N GLY A 141 13.90 -3.92 -4.22
CA GLY A 141 13.23 -2.67 -3.86
C GLY A 141 12.74 -1.90 -5.07
N SER A 142 11.71 -1.09 -4.85
CA SER A 142 11.26 -0.11 -5.83
C SER A 142 10.83 1.19 -5.18
N LEU A 143 11.12 2.29 -5.87
CA LEU A 143 10.77 3.66 -5.52
C LEU A 143 10.04 4.29 -6.71
N GLU A 144 8.88 4.87 -6.43
CA GLU A 144 8.08 5.59 -7.42
C GLU A 144 7.69 6.96 -6.90
N LEU A 145 7.92 7.97 -7.73
CA LEU A 145 7.57 9.36 -7.47
C LEU A 145 6.76 9.89 -8.66
N ARG A 146 5.68 10.63 -8.36
CA ARG A 146 4.89 11.37 -9.35
C ARG A 146 4.47 12.71 -8.80
N THR A 147 4.45 13.72 -9.66
CA THR A 147 3.91 15.04 -9.36
C THR A 147 3.17 15.57 -10.58
N SER A 148 2.06 16.27 -10.36
CA SER A 148 1.31 16.97 -11.41
C SER A 148 0.75 18.29 -10.89
N ILE A 149 0.67 19.28 -11.76
CA ILE A 149 0.05 20.59 -11.56
C ILE A 149 -0.64 21.04 -12.85
N ASP A 150 -1.69 21.85 -12.75
CA ASP A 150 -2.33 22.52 -13.89
C ASP A 150 -1.69 23.87 -14.21
N THR A 151 -1.24 24.63 -13.21
CA THR A 151 -0.66 25.97 -13.39
C THR A 151 0.60 26.21 -12.56
N ARG A 152 1.69 26.52 -13.26
CA ARG A 152 3.00 26.83 -12.66
C ARG A 152 3.02 28.09 -11.79
N LEU A 153 2.02 28.97 -11.90
CA LEU A 153 2.03 30.26 -11.21
C LEU A 153 1.51 30.17 -9.79
N THR A 154 0.55 29.29 -9.51
CA THR A 154 -0.19 29.24 -8.25
C THR A 154 -0.11 27.90 -7.56
N GLU A 155 0.38 26.85 -8.23
CA GLU A 155 0.45 25.51 -7.68
C GLU A 155 1.88 25.01 -7.49
N SER A 156 2.05 24.10 -6.54
CA SER A 156 3.25 23.30 -6.38
C SER A 156 2.94 21.90 -5.85
N ALA A 157 3.68 20.93 -6.36
CA ALA A 157 3.62 19.51 -6.05
C ALA A 157 5.05 19.00 -5.82
N LYS A 158 5.28 18.29 -4.71
CA LYS A 158 6.58 17.70 -4.35
C LYS A 158 6.40 16.27 -3.91
N ALA A 159 7.29 15.40 -4.37
CA ALA A 159 7.37 14.01 -3.94
C ALA A 159 8.83 13.63 -3.71
N ALA A 160 9.13 13.09 -2.53
CA ALA A 160 10.46 12.61 -2.18
C ALA A 160 10.37 11.23 -1.55
N GLY A 161 11.37 10.39 -1.78
CA GLY A 161 11.40 9.06 -1.20
C GLY A 161 12.82 8.53 -1.03
N ASN A 162 13.03 7.83 0.08
CA ASN A 162 14.28 7.19 0.46
C ASN A 162 14.01 5.73 0.77
N ILE A 163 14.92 4.87 0.31
CA ILE A 163 15.02 3.47 0.68
C ILE A 163 16.48 3.22 1.03
N TYR A 164 16.76 2.74 2.22
CA TYR A 164 18.13 2.43 2.60
C TYR A 164 18.20 1.28 3.59
N PHE A 165 19.30 0.55 3.54
CA PHE A 165 19.67 -0.34 4.62
C PHE A 165 21.10 -0.07 5.10
N LEU A 166 21.32 -0.36 6.37
CA LEU A 166 22.60 -0.32 7.05
C LEU A 166 22.89 -1.69 7.63
N VAL A 167 24.14 -2.12 7.51
CA VAL A 167 24.68 -3.25 8.26
C VAL A 167 25.63 -2.69 9.30
N LEU A 168 25.34 -2.96 10.58
CA LEU A 168 26.02 -2.38 11.72
C LEU A 168 26.74 -3.48 12.50
N ASP A 169 27.94 -3.20 12.97
CA ASP A 169 28.58 -3.98 14.04
C ASP A 169 28.11 -3.44 15.39
N ALA A 170 27.39 -4.27 16.13
CA ALA A 170 26.85 -4.01 17.46
C ALA A 170 27.45 -4.99 18.49
N THR A 171 28.69 -5.46 18.26
CA THR A 171 29.39 -6.37 19.18
C THR A 171 29.76 -5.67 20.47
N ASP A 172 30.19 -4.41 20.39
CA ASP A 172 30.37 -3.53 21.53
C ASP A 172 29.14 -2.63 21.65
N SER A 173 28.34 -2.81 22.71
CA SER A 173 27.12 -2.02 22.93
C SER A 173 27.40 -0.52 23.14
N LYS A 174 28.65 -0.13 23.43
CA LYS A 174 29.06 1.28 23.55
C LYS A 174 29.51 1.89 22.23
N LYS A 175 29.72 1.08 21.19
CA LYS A 175 30.26 1.52 19.90
C LYS A 175 29.62 0.77 18.74
N ILE A 176 28.71 1.43 18.04
CA ILE A 176 28.06 0.91 16.85
C ILE A 176 28.81 1.41 15.61
N ASP A 177 29.40 0.51 14.83
CA ASP A 177 30.12 0.85 13.61
C ASP A 177 29.27 0.53 12.37
N ILE A 178 29.12 1.49 11.45
CA ILE A 178 28.48 1.25 10.15
C ILE A 178 29.46 0.48 9.25
N LEU A 179 29.12 -0.76 8.92
CA LEU A 179 29.99 -1.62 8.13
C LEU A 179 29.79 -1.42 6.63
N ASP A 180 28.54 -1.40 6.21
CA ASP A 180 28.12 -1.37 4.81
C ASP A 180 26.71 -0.77 4.71
N TYR A 181 26.38 -0.20 3.55
CA TYR A 181 25.11 0.46 3.31
C TYR A 181 24.64 0.33 1.86
N PHE A 182 23.35 0.61 1.68
CA PHE A 182 22.66 0.83 0.41
C PHE A 182 21.73 2.04 0.56
N LEU A 183 21.59 2.84 -0.49
CA LEU A 183 20.67 3.97 -0.58
C LEU A 183 20.09 4.05 -2.00
N LEU A 184 18.77 4.16 -2.11
CA LEU A 184 18.03 4.60 -3.29
C LEU A 184 17.17 5.79 -2.88
N THR A 185 17.34 6.91 -3.56
CA THR A 185 16.66 8.17 -3.21
C THR A 185 16.24 8.92 -4.45
N GLY A 186 15.11 9.61 -4.36
CA GLY A 186 14.62 10.50 -5.40
C GLY A 186 13.83 11.68 -4.83
N ASN A 187 13.73 12.72 -5.64
CA ASN A 187 12.95 13.92 -5.37
C ASN A 187 12.40 14.47 -6.69
N LEU A 188 11.15 14.94 -6.66
CA LEU A 188 10.48 15.69 -7.71
C LEU A 188 9.92 16.99 -7.12
N SER A 189 10.01 18.09 -7.87
CA SER A 189 9.42 19.39 -7.51
C SER A 189 8.80 20.06 -8.73
N THR A 190 7.47 20.04 -8.83
CA THR A 190 6.72 20.62 -9.94
C THR A 190 5.89 21.82 -9.48
N PRO A 191 6.15 23.06 -9.93
CA PRO A 191 7.33 23.48 -10.67
C PRO A 191 8.53 23.59 -9.73
N GLY A 192 9.74 23.51 -10.27
CA GLY A 192 10.95 23.78 -9.51
C GLY A 192 12.06 22.76 -9.75
N LYS A 193 13.01 22.79 -8.82
CA LYS A 193 14.23 21.97 -8.75
C LYS A 193 14.65 21.86 -7.28
N PRO A 194 15.49 20.88 -6.90
CA PRO A 194 16.14 19.89 -7.75
C PRO A 194 15.33 18.61 -7.95
N ASP A 195 15.28 18.12 -9.19
CA ASP A 195 14.80 16.77 -9.48
C ASP A 195 15.98 15.81 -9.56
N TYR A 196 15.88 14.69 -8.85
CA TYR A 196 16.93 13.68 -8.89
C TYR A 196 16.39 12.28 -8.61
N LEU A 197 17.16 11.29 -9.05
CA LEU A 197 16.95 9.88 -8.74
C LEU A 197 18.28 9.16 -8.87
N PHE A 198 18.80 8.62 -7.77
CA PHE A 198 20.08 7.91 -7.77
C PHE A 198 20.13 6.80 -6.74
N ALA A 199 21.05 5.86 -6.96
CA ALA A 199 21.36 4.79 -6.02
C ALA A 199 22.85 4.84 -5.67
N LYS A 200 23.19 4.54 -4.42
CA LYS A 200 24.56 4.41 -3.90
C LYS A 200 24.64 3.18 -3.01
N ASN A 201 25.83 2.59 -2.94
CA ASN A 201 26.07 1.40 -2.15
C ASN A 201 27.55 1.31 -1.75
N SER A 202 27.78 0.59 -0.66
CA SER A 202 29.11 0.14 -0.26
C SER A 202 29.62 -1.01 -1.15
N PRO A 203 30.94 -1.28 -1.20
CA PRO A 203 31.52 -2.29 -2.08
C PRO A 203 31.04 -3.74 -1.87
N ARG A 204 30.47 -4.06 -0.69
CA ARG A 204 29.98 -5.41 -0.35
C ARG A 204 28.51 -5.63 -0.71
N VAL A 205 27.83 -4.58 -1.16
CA VAL A 205 26.49 -4.64 -1.72
C VAL A 205 26.65 -4.68 -3.24
N LYS A 206 26.07 -5.69 -3.89
CA LYS A 206 26.12 -5.89 -5.33
C LYS A 206 24.72 -5.70 -5.92
N PHE A 207 24.63 -4.96 -7.00
CA PHE A 207 23.40 -4.86 -7.79
C PHE A 207 23.43 -5.93 -8.88
N ASP A 208 22.43 -6.80 -8.87
CA ASP A 208 22.19 -7.75 -9.96
C ASP A 208 21.40 -7.07 -11.07
N SER A 209 20.51 -6.14 -10.70
CA SER A 209 19.81 -5.24 -11.63
C SER A 209 19.53 -3.88 -10.98
N LEU A 210 19.57 -2.83 -11.79
CA LEU A 210 19.17 -1.47 -11.43
C LEU A 210 18.52 -0.81 -12.64
N SER A 211 17.23 -0.52 -12.54
CA SER A 211 16.48 0.24 -13.54
C SER A 211 16.12 1.62 -12.99
N LYS A 212 16.20 2.64 -13.83
CA LYS A 212 15.81 4.01 -13.52
C LYS A 212 15.13 4.62 -14.75
N ASP A 213 13.88 5.03 -14.59
CA ASP A 213 13.13 5.80 -15.58
C ASP A 213 12.75 7.16 -14.99
N LYS A 214 12.86 8.21 -15.80
CA LYS A 214 12.76 9.60 -15.34
C LYS A 214 12.16 10.47 -16.43
N LYS A 215 11.14 11.25 -16.05
CA LYS A 215 10.60 12.35 -16.83
C LYS A 215 10.59 13.59 -15.93
N PHE A 216 11.59 14.45 -16.10
CA PHE A 216 11.75 15.68 -15.32
C PHE A 216 11.33 16.90 -16.14
N GLY A 217 10.86 17.94 -15.45
CA GLY A 217 10.34 19.15 -16.06
C GLY A 217 8.93 18.98 -16.62
N GLY A 218 8.28 20.11 -16.87
CA GLY A 218 6.91 20.14 -17.40
C GLY A 218 5.90 20.53 -16.34
N LYS A 219 4.67 20.07 -16.51
CA LYS A 219 3.59 20.15 -15.53
C LYS A 219 3.35 18.80 -14.82
N GLU A 220 3.97 17.75 -15.35
CA GLU A 220 3.92 16.39 -14.84
C GLU A 220 5.34 15.84 -14.81
N GLU A 221 5.74 15.29 -13.68
CA GLU A 221 7.05 14.67 -13.51
C GLU A 221 6.91 13.27 -12.92
N SER A 222 7.81 12.38 -13.31
CA SER A 222 7.86 11.03 -12.79
C SER A 222 9.30 10.54 -12.61
N ALA A 223 9.51 9.72 -11.57
CA ALA A 223 10.77 9.03 -11.31
C ALA A 223 10.47 7.64 -10.77
N LEU A 224 10.91 6.62 -11.51
CA LEU A 224 10.73 5.22 -11.14
C LEU A 224 12.09 4.54 -11.06
N ALA A 225 12.35 3.84 -9.97
CA ALA A 225 13.54 3.00 -9.83
C ALA A 225 13.17 1.64 -9.26
N SER A 226 13.85 0.61 -9.78
CA SER A 226 13.82 -0.73 -9.20
C SER A 226 15.24 -1.27 -9.08
N VAL A 227 15.49 -2.01 -8.02
CA VAL A 227 16.79 -2.60 -7.72
C VAL A 227 16.62 -4.02 -7.22
N ALA A 228 17.49 -4.91 -7.67
CA ALA A 228 17.66 -6.23 -7.09
C ALA A 228 19.16 -6.48 -6.85
N GLY A 229 19.49 -7.17 -5.77
CA GLY A 229 20.88 -7.43 -5.46
C GLY A 229 21.12 -8.34 -4.28
N SER A 230 22.38 -8.39 -3.88
CA SER A 230 22.84 -9.20 -2.76
C SER A 230 23.88 -8.47 -1.92
N TYR A 231 23.94 -8.81 -0.65
CA TYR A 231 24.98 -8.39 0.28
C TYR A 231 25.74 -9.60 0.81
N GLN A 232 27.06 -9.49 0.95
CA GLN A 232 27.87 -10.52 1.58
C GLN A 232 29.12 -9.93 2.25
N ARG A 233 29.38 -10.34 3.50
CA ARG A 233 30.60 -9.99 4.24
C ARG A 233 31.14 -11.17 5.03
N TYR A 234 32.46 -11.28 5.09
CA TYR A 234 33.19 -12.27 5.86
C TYR A 234 33.65 -11.69 7.20
N PHE A 235 33.49 -12.45 8.28
CA PHE A 235 33.85 -12.04 9.64
C PHE A 235 34.95 -12.92 10.22
N LYS A 236 36.09 -12.32 10.58
CA LYS A 236 37.26 -13.02 11.15
C LYS A 236 37.13 -13.31 12.66
N LYS A 237 36.14 -12.74 13.31
CA LYS A 237 35.84 -12.86 14.74
C LYS A 237 34.33 -12.98 14.91
N PRO A 238 33.84 -13.55 16.02
CA PRO A 238 32.42 -13.50 16.33
C PRO A 238 31.95 -12.05 16.38
N THR A 239 30.82 -11.76 15.74
CA THR A 239 30.28 -10.40 15.58
C THR A 239 28.78 -10.42 15.81
N ASN A 240 28.27 -9.46 16.58
CA ASN A 240 26.85 -9.17 16.67
C ASN A 240 26.51 -8.12 15.60
N LEU A 241 25.68 -8.49 14.64
CA LEU A 241 25.27 -7.62 13.55
C LEU A 241 23.85 -7.12 13.76
N THR A 242 23.63 -5.86 13.43
CA THR A 242 22.28 -5.30 13.29
C THR A 242 22.08 -4.88 11.83
N VAL A 243 21.08 -5.43 11.18
CA VAL A 243 20.60 -4.95 9.87
C VAL A 243 19.40 -4.06 10.12
N VAL A 244 19.51 -2.80 9.69
CA VAL A 244 18.42 -1.82 9.74
C VAL A 244 18.05 -1.48 8.32
N GLU A 245 16.79 -1.62 7.96
CA GLU A 245 16.26 -1.13 6.69
C GLU A 245 15.11 -0.17 6.97
N VAL A 246 15.09 0.93 6.22
CA VAL A 246 14.17 2.05 6.40
C VAL A 246 13.72 2.57 5.04
N LYS A 247 12.43 2.89 4.97
CA LYS A 247 11.87 3.75 3.94
C LYS A 247 11.24 4.98 4.54
N GLU A 248 11.38 6.08 3.83
CA GLU A 248 10.77 7.36 4.17
C GLU A 248 10.26 8.00 2.89
N ASN A 249 8.95 8.23 2.82
CA ASN A 249 8.29 8.87 1.69
C ASN A 249 7.58 10.11 2.18
N ARG A 250 7.64 11.18 1.39
CA ARG A 250 7.08 12.48 1.72
C ARG A 250 6.45 13.10 0.49
N THR A 251 5.32 13.76 0.68
CA THR A 251 4.68 14.57 -0.35
C THR A 251 4.24 15.91 0.20
N LYS A 252 4.17 16.91 -0.68
CA LYS A 252 3.57 18.21 -0.40
C LYS A 252 2.84 18.73 -1.62
N GLN A 253 1.61 19.16 -1.44
CA GLN A 253 0.74 19.76 -2.44
C GLN A 253 0.29 21.12 -1.95
N GLN A 254 0.26 22.10 -2.83
CA GLN A 254 -0.16 23.44 -2.46
C GLN A 254 -0.72 24.19 -3.65
N ALA A 255 -1.82 24.89 -3.43
CA ALA A 255 -2.29 25.97 -4.29
C ALA A 255 -2.38 27.25 -3.45
N GLU A 256 -1.90 28.38 -3.99
CA GLU A 256 -2.01 29.70 -3.39
C GLU A 256 -2.80 30.65 -4.30
N ASN A 257 -3.82 31.29 -3.73
CA ASN A 257 -4.53 32.35 -4.43
C ASN A 257 -3.68 33.62 -4.43
N LYS A 258 -3.09 33.96 -5.58
CA LYS A 258 -2.31 35.20 -5.73
C LYS A 258 -3.16 36.45 -5.94
N PHE A 259 -4.48 36.35 -6.13
CA PHE A 259 -5.34 37.53 -6.25
C PHE A 259 -5.46 38.32 -4.93
N SER A 260 -5.29 37.69 -3.77
CA SER A 260 -5.22 38.41 -2.49
C SER A 260 -3.96 39.27 -2.34
N LYS A 261 -2.89 38.99 -3.10
CA LYS A 261 -1.66 39.80 -3.16
C LYS A 261 -1.70 40.91 -4.21
N LEU A 262 -2.71 40.94 -5.07
CA LEU A 262 -2.85 41.90 -6.19
C LEU A 262 -3.93 42.97 -5.96
N LEU A 263 -4.68 42.90 -4.86
CA LEU A 263 -5.57 43.99 -4.48
C LEU A 263 -4.71 45.19 -4.03
N PRO A 264 -4.88 46.38 -4.63
CA PRO A 264 -4.28 47.60 -4.11
C PRO A 264 -4.73 47.79 -2.66
N SER A 265 -3.79 48.14 -1.78
CA SER A 265 -4.00 48.42 -0.36
C SER A 265 -4.97 49.60 -0.15
N GLY A 266 -6.27 49.36 -0.28
CA GLY A 266 -7.26 50.44 -0.20
C GLY A 266 -8.72 50.03 -0.04
N PHE A 267 -9.04 48.74 0.14
CA PHE A 267 -10.44 48.28 0.26
C PHE A 267 -10.70 47.26 1.38
N GLU A 268 -9.93 47.31 2.46
CA GLU A 268 -10.37 46.71 3.73
C GLU A 268 -10.30 47.76 4.84
N THR A 269 -11.43 48.44 5.05
CA THR A 269 -11.71 49.07 6.33
C THR A 269 -12.18 48.00 7.31
N SER A 270 -11.48 47.93 8.45
CA SER A 270 -11.88 47.40 9.78
C SER A 270 -12.12 45.88 9.87
N LEU A 271 -11.44 45.07 10.68
CA LEU A 271 -10.63 45.24 11.90
C LEU A 271 -9.47 44.20 11.86
N GLU A 272 -8.20 44.57 12.02
CA GLU A 272 -7.44 44.55 13.30
C GLU A 272 -7.71 43.31 14.19
N ALA A 273 -6.74 42.55 14.69
CA ALA A 273 -5.29 42.74 14.76
C ALA A 273 -4.62 41.49 15.36
N LEU A 274 -3.34 41.27 14.99
CA LEU A 274 -2.23 40.71 15.80
C LEU A 274 -2.34 39.23 16.28
N ALA A 275 -1.32 38.37 16.22
CA ALA A 275 0.12 38.63 16.15
C ALA A 275 0.92 37.37 15.75
N THR A 276 2.00 37.65 14.98
CA THR A 276 3.35 37.06 15.05
C THR A 276 3.60 35.59 14.68
N GLU A 277 4.16 35.43 13.49
CA GLU A 277 5.07 34.34 13.12
C GLU A 277 6.40 34.40 13.90
N PRO A 278 7.10 33.26 14.03
CA PRO A 278 8.55 33.27 13.95
C PRO A 278 9.06 32.49 12.72
N ILE A 279 9.97 33.18 12.04
CA ILE A 279 10.81 32.79 10.92
C ILE A 279 11.63 31.53 11.28
N ILE A 280 11.55 30.50 10.43
CA ILE A 280 12.45 29.34 10.49
C ILE A 280 13.73 29.68 9.71
N THR A 281 14.85 29.81 10.42
CA THR A 281 16.20 29.74 9.85
C THR A 281 16.90 28.45 10.28
N ASP A 282 17.30 27.68 9.28
CA ASP A 282 18.51 26.86 9.15
C ASP A 282 18.86 25.70 10.11
N SER A 283 19.00 24.54 9.44
CA SER A 283 20.16 23.64 9.46
C SER A 283 20.33 22.56 10.55
N ILE A 284 20.26 21.33 10.05
CA ILE A 284 20.99 20.10 10.41
C ILE A 284 22.24 20.32 11.30
N VAL A 285 22.34 19.60 12.43
CA VAL A 285 23.47 18.73 12.87
C VAL A 285 23.28 18.29 14.34
N ALA A 286 23.70 17.05 14.63
CA ALA A 286 24.09 16.45 15.91
C ALA A 286 23.06 15.65 16.73
N ALA A 287 23.28 14.33 16.70
CA ALA A 287 23.06 13.43 17.82
C ALA A 287 24.02 13.75 18.98
N MET A 288 23.52 13.71 20.22
CA MET A 288 24.05 12.98 21.40
C MET A 288 23.36 13.49 22.68
N GLY A 289 23.19 12.57 23.64
CA GLY A 289 22.29 12.62 24.80
C GLY A 289 22.37 13.84 25.73
N THR A 290 21.30 14.03 26.50
CA THR A 290 21.29 13.74 27.95
C THR A 290 19.86 13.59 28.46
N GLU A 291 19.69 12.66 29.39
CA GLU A 291 18.47 12.31 30.13
C GLU A 291 17.94 13.45 31.00
N THR A 292 16.62 13.48 31.27
CA THR A 292 16.02 13.37 32.61
C THR A 292 14.49 13.24 32.52
N ASN A 293 13.96 12.17 33.14
CA ASN A 293 12.79 12.05 34.06
C ASN A 293 11.57 12.97 33.87
N GLN A 294 10.31 12.58 34.05
CA GLN A 294 9.56 11.35 34.33
C GLN A 294 8.08 11.81 34.30
N LEU A 295 7.13 11.02 33.77
CA LEU A 295 5.86 10.73 34.46
C LEU A 295 5.16 9.55 33.76
N ASP A 296 4.97 8.49 34.54
CA ASP A 296 4.36 7.22 34.18
C ASP A 296 2.83 7.29 33.99
N THR A 297 2.31 6.43 33.10
CA THR A 297 1.21 5.51 33.46
C THR A 297 1.21 4.28 32.52
N PRO A 298 0.87 3.08 33.01
CA PRO A 298 1.35 1.82 32.45
C PRO A 298 0.39 1.23 31.41
N ASN A 299 0.90 0.89 30.23
CA ASN A 299 0.23 -0.06 29.33
C ASN A 299 0.92 -1.41 29.48
N GLN A 300 0.15 -2.41 29.91
CA GLN A 300 0.60 -3.75 30.26
C GLN A 300 1.28 -4.44 29.07
N THR A 301 2.59 -4.64 29.17
CA THR A 301 3.35 -5.53 28.28
C THR A 301 3.11 -6.97 28.71
N LEU A 302 2.52 -7.79 27.84
CA LEU A 302 2.49 -9.25 27.99
C LEU A 302 3.93 -9.77 28.07
N SER A 303 4.32 -10.33 29.21
CA SER A 303 5.69 -10.80 29.45
C SER A 303 6.04 -12.01 28.56
N GLN A 304 7.27 -12.01 28.05
CA GLN A 304 7.87 -13.04 27.19
C GLN A 304 7.78 -14.47 27.75
N ASN A 305 7.59 -14.64 29.06
CA ASN A 305 7.51 -15.95 29.70
C ASN A 305 6.21 -16.70 29.39
N ALA A 306 5.13 -16.00 29.00
CA ALA A 306 3.87 -16.65 28.61
C ALA A 306 3.94 -17.29 27.20
N ILE A 307 4.83 -16.80 26.33
CA ILE A 307 4.96 -17.27 24.94
C ILE A 307 5.89 -18.49 24.87
N VAL A 308 6.93 -18.53 25.71
CA VAL A 308 7.91 -19.64 25.75
C VAL A 308 7.27 -20.96 26.21
N SER A 309 6.20 -20.92 27.02
CA SER A 309 5.51 -22.13 27.48
C SER A 309 4.53 -22.72 26.45
N ALA A 310 4.17 -22.01 25.38
CA ALA A 310 3.13 -22.43 24.43
C ALA A 310 3.65 -23.16 23.18
N ILE A 311 4.97 -23.17 22.95
CA ILE A 311 5.57 -23.76 21.75
C ILE A 311 6.50 -24.89 22.20
N GLY A 312 5.94 -26.09 22.29
CA GLY A 312 6.67 -27.31 22.58
C GLY A 312 7.82 -27.54 21.59
N ASN A 313 8.99 -27.89 22.13
CA ASN A 313 10.17 -28.26 21.36
C ASN A 313 9.97 -29.64 20.72
N SER A 314 9.85 -29.69 19.39
CA SER A 314 10.17 -30.89 18.61
C SER A 314 10.99 -30.49 17.37
N PRO A 315 12.19 -31.07 17.16
CA PRO A 315 12.99 -30.80 15.97
C PRO A 315 12.45 -31.61 14.78
N LEU A 316 12.28 -30.98 13.62
CA LEU A 316 12.01 -31.69 12.37
C LEU A 316 13.31 -31.92 11.61
N GLU A 317 13.53 -33.19 11.26
CA GLU A 317 14.67 -33.74 10.54
C GLU A 317 14.84 -33.12 9.14
N THR A 318 16.10 -32.90 8.80
CA THR A 318 16.59 -32.49 7.48
C THR A 318 16.37 -33.56 6.43
N GLN A 319 15.71 -33.24 5.31
CA GLN A 319 16.04 -33.83 4.00
C GLN A 319 15.80 -32.84 2.86
N GLY A 320 16.79 -32.74 1.95
CA GLY A 320 16.56 -32.37 0.55
C GLY A 320 17.08 -31.02 0.10
N ALA A 321 18.37 -30.93 -0.17
CA ALA A 321 19.01 -29.81 -0.84
C ALA A 321 18.62 -29.71 -2.34
N SER A 322 18.76 -28.49 -2.85
CA SER A 322 18.98 -28.10 -4.26
C SER A 322 17.75 -27.88 -5.17
N ARG A 323 17.40 -26.61 -5.35
CA ARG A 323 17.55 -25.85 -6.60
C ARG A 323 16.99 -24.44 -6.38
N ALA A 324 17.85 -23.43 -6.53
CA ALA A 324 17.45 -22.03 -6.55
C ALA A 324 16.65 -21.75 -7.83
N SER A 325 15.31 -21.87 -7.75
CA SER A 325 14.41 -21.36 -8.76
C SER A 325 14.21 -19.86 -8.52
N LYS A 326 14.40 -19.06 -9.58
CA LYS A 326 14.06 -17.64 -9.63
C LYS A 326 12.61 -17.46 -9.19
N LEU A 327 12.39 -16.67 -8.15
CA LEU A 327 11.04 -16.43 -7.63
C LEU A 327 10.40 -15.27 -8.41
N TYR A 328 9.29 -15.55 -9.10
CA TYR A 328 8.43 -14.60 -9.83
C TYR A 328 7.27 -14.14 -8.93
N SER A 329 6.44 -13.17 -9.35
CA SER A 329 5.28 -12.69 -8.54
C SER A 329 4.28 -13.80 -8.15
N GLY A 330 4.20 -14.88 -8.94
CA GLY A 330 3.47 -16.10 -8.59
C GLY A 330 3.98 -16.79 -7.32
N ASP A 331 5.23 -16.55 -6.93
CA ASP A 331 5.82 -17.11 -5.72
C ASP A 331 5.48 -16.35 -4.44
N ILE A 332 4.93 -15.12 -4.50
CA ILE A 332 4.40 -14.46 -3.29
C ILE A 332 3.04 -15.06 -2.95
N LYS A 333 2.15 -15.19 -3.95
CA LYS A 333 0.88 -15.93 -3.81
C LYS A 333 1.17 -17.37 -3.39
N GLY A 334 2.17 -18.03 -4.00
CA GLY A 334 2.63 -19.37 -3.62
C GLY A 334 3.23 -19.46 -2.21
N ALA A 335 4.08 -18.51 -1.80
CA ALA A 335 4.70 -18.52 -0.47
C ALA A 335 3.70 -18.26 0.65
N ILE A 336 2.73 -17.36 0.44
CA ILE A 336 1.60 -17.16 1.36
C ILE A 336 0.69 -18.39 1.35
N ALA A 337 0.37 -18.94 0.16
CA ALA A 337 -0.46 -20.14 0.02
C ALA A 337 0.12 -21.39 0.70
N ASN A 338 1.44 -21.45 0.90
CA ASN A 338 2.12 -22.59 1.51
C ASN A 338 2.42 -22.42 3.00
N ASN A 339 1.97 -21.32 3.64
CA ASN A 339 2.20 -21.04 5.05
C ASN A 339 0.89 -20.66 5.78
N GLU A 340 0.25 -21.63 6.44
CA GLU A 340 -1.02 -21.45 7.17
C GLU A 340 -0.96 -20.35 8.24
N LYS A 341 0.20 -20.16 8.89
CA LYS A 341 0.37 -19.10 9.88
C LYS A 341 0.42 -17.72 9.24
N ALA A 342 1.06 -17.60 8.08
CA ALA A 342 1.08 -16.37 7.29
C ALA A 342 -0.31 -16.06 6.71
N LYS A 343 -1.04 -17.06 6.21
CA LYS A 343 -2.44 -16.90 5.77
C LYS A 343 -3.32 -16.34 6.88
N ASN A 344 -3.30 -16.96 8.06
CA ASN A 344 -4.12 -16.53 9.19
C ASN A 344 -3.76 -15.12 9.68
N TRP A 345 -2.47 -14.75 9.65
CA TRP A 345 -2.02 -13.43 10.11
C TRP A 345 -2.29 -12.29 9.11
N LEU A 346 -2.21 -12.59 7.82
CA LEU A 346 -2.49 -11.65 6.72
C LEU A 346 -3.97 -11.60 6.32
N LYS A 347 -4.82 -12.47 6.88
CA LYS A 347 -6.25 -12.57 6.56
C LYS A 347 -6.91 -11.17 6.57
N GLY A 348 -7.47 -10.77 5.43
CA GLY A 348 -8.10 -9.46 5.17
C GLY A 348 -7.15 -8.26 5.01
N LYS A 349 -5.83 -8.39 5.17
CA LYS A 349 -4.91 -7.24 5.20
C LYS A 349 -4.33 -6.84 3.85
N THR A 350 -4.40 -7.73 2.86
CA THR A 350 -3.90 -7.48 1.51
C THR A 350 -4.88 -8.09 0.50
N LYS A 351 -4.86 -7.62 -0.74
CA LYS A 351 -5.66 -8.23 -1.82
C LYS A 351 -5.35 -9.72 -2.06
N TYR A 352 -4.14 -10.18 -1.74
CA TYR A 352 -3.74 -11.59 -1.89
C TYR A 352 -4.21 -12.48 -0.74
N THR A 353 -4.72 -11.86 0.32
CA THR A 353 -5.21 -12.51 1.53
C THR A 353 -6.58 -12.00 1.90
N ALA A 354 -7.34 -11.55 0.89
CA ALA A 354 -8.71 -11.10 1.04
C ALA A 354 -9.55 -12.16 1.76
N LEU A 355 -10.53 -11.69 2.53
CA LEU A 355 -11.48 -12.54 3.22
C LEU A 355 -12.36 -13.21 2.18
N LEU A 356 -12.38 -14.54 2.17
CA LEU A 356 -13.41 -15.30 1.48
C LEU A 356 -14.70 -15.30 2.32
N PRO A 357 -15.88 -15.55 1.72
CA PRO A 357 -17.11 -15.66 2.47
C PRO A 357 -17.03 -16.77 3.52
N ASP A 358 -17.57 -16.51 4.71
CA ASP A 358 -17.71 -17.54 5.75
C ASP A 358 -18.78 -18.57 5.37
N GLN A 359 -19.78 -18.15 4.58
CA GLN A 359 -20.84 -19.01 4.06
C GLN A 359 -21.18 -18.64 2.61
N ILE A 360 -21.43 -19.66 1.79
CA ILE A 360 -21.94 -19.51 0.43
C ILE A 360 -23.18 -20.41 0.31
N VAL A 361 -24.34 -19.81 0.06
CA VAL A 361 -25.62 -20.51 -0.15
C VAL A 361 -26.20 -20.05 -1.48
N LYS A 362 -25.99 -20.86 -2.54
CA LYS A 362 -26.25 -20.47 -3.92
C LYS A 362 -25.47 -19.18 -4.26
N ASP A 363 -26.18 -18.11 -4.61
CA ASP A 363 -25.59 -16.83 -5.01
C ASP A 363 -25.35 -15.88 -3.82
N LEU A 364 -25.87 -16.22 -2.63
CA LEU A 364 -25.68 -15.45 -1.41
C LEU A 364 -24.38 -15.84 -0.72
N GLN A 365 -23.57 -14.83 -0.44
CA GLN A 365 -22.26 -14.95 0.19
C GLN A 365 -22.26 -14.10 1.45
N VAL A 366 -21.88 -14.68 2.58
CA VAL A 366 -21.91 -14.01 3.88
C VAL A 366 -20.48 -13.86 4.42
N PHE A 367 -20.13 -12.64 4.79
CA PHE A 367 -18.90 -12.30 5.50
C PHE A 367 -19.30 -11.76 6.87
N SER A 368 -18.83 -12.42 7.93
CA SER A 368 -19.18 -12.10 9.32
C SER A 368 -18.04 -11.32 9.97
N ASP A 369 -18.38 -10.29 10.75
CA ASP A 369 -17.41 -9.53 11.57
C ASP A 369 -16.19 -8.99 10.78
N VAL A 370 -16.43 -8.54 9.54
CA VAL A 370 -15.40 -7.97 8.68
C VAL A 370 -14.87 -6.69 9.33
N SER A 371 -13.56 -6.64 9.60
CA SER A 371 -12.91 -5.43 10.09
C SER A 371 -12.98 -4.32 9.05
N SER A 372 -13.33 -3.11 9.49
CA SER A 372 -13.34 -1.92 8.63
C SER A 372 -11.97 -1.73 7.97
N GLY A 373 -11.96 -1.61 6.64
CA GLY A 373 -10.76 -1.50 5.83
C GLY A 373 -10.06 -2.83 5.50
N ALA A 374 -10.68 -3.98 5.77
CA ALA A 374 -10.19 -5.28 5.31
C ALA A 374 -10.56 -5.54 3.83
N TRP A 375 -9.73 -6.29 3.11
CA TRP A 375 -10.05 -6.81 1.79
C TRP A 375 -11.04 -7.96 1.88
N VAL A 376 -12.09 -7.93 1.06
CA VAL A 376 -13.06 -9.02 0.87
C VAL A 376 -13.04 -9.49 -0.59
N ASP A 377 -13.21 -10.80 -0.77
CA ASP A 377 -13.16 -11.51 -2.04
C ASP A 377 -14.40 -12.39 -2.20
N PRO A 378 -15.50 -11.83 -2.72
CA PRO A 378 -16.64 -12.61 -3.16
C PRO A 378 -16.40 -13.27 -4.52
N PRO A 379 -16.66 -14.58 -4.66
CA PRO A 379 -16.87 -15.20 -5.96
C PRO A 379 -17.79 -14.37 -6.89
N THR A 380 -17.27 -14.02 -8.07
CA THR A 380 -17.94 -13.10 -9.00
C THR A 380 -18.42 -13.74 -10.28
N THR A 381 -19.51 -13.22 -10.85
CA THR A 381 -19.99 -13.53 -12.21
C THR A 381 -19.98 -12.25 -13.05
N TYR A 382 -21.11 -11.52 -13.15
CA TYR A 382 -21.24 -10.27 -13.90
C TYR A 382 -21.48 -9.05 -12.99
N GLY A 383 -22.15 -9.26 -11.86
CA GLY A 383 -22.41 -8.20 -10.90
C GLY A 383 -22.62 -8.75 -9.50
N LEU A 384 -22.51 -7.84 -8.53
CA LEU A 384 -22.63 -8.09 -7.11
C LEU A 384 -23.51 -7.03 -6.48
N GLU A 385 -24.48 -7.44 -5.67
CA GLU A 385 -25.17 -6.57 -4.74
C GLU A 385 -24.63 -6.81 -3.34
N TYR A 386 -24.09 -5.76 -2.72
CA TYR A 386 -23.59 -5.78 -1.36
C TYR A 386 -24.61 -5.17 -0.40
N THR A 387 -24.86 -5.85 0.71
CA THR A 387 -25.71 -5.35 1.80
C THR A 387 -25.01 -5.54 3.14
N VAL A 388 -24.98 -4.50 3.98
CA VAL A 388 -24.47 -4.58 5.35
C VAL A 388 -25.60 -4.92 6.30
N GLU A 389 -25.33 -5.81 7.26
CA GLU A 389 -26.30 -6.18 8.29
C GLU A 389 -26.24 -5.24 9.50
N GLY A 390 -27.40 -5.05 10.15
CA GLY A 390 -27.53 -4.25 11.36
C GLY A 390 -27.44 -2.74 11.12
N ASP A 391 -26.92 -2.02 12.12
CA ASP A 391 -26.83 -0.55 12.09
C ASP A 391 -25.52 -0.02 11.45
N SER A 392 -24.68 -0.93 10.93
CA SER A 392 -23.44 -0.54 10.26
C SER A 392 -23.73 -0.04 8.85
N LEU A 393 -22.98 0.96 8.41
CA LEU A 393 -23.07 1.55 7.07
C LEU A 393 -21.69 1.56 6.44
N ILE A 394 -21.64 1.36 5.12
CA ILE A 394 -20.44 1.55 4.31
C ILE A 394 -20.28 3.04 4.06
N THR A 395 -19.22 3.63 4.59
CA THR A 395 -18.90 5.05 4.37
C THR A 395 -18.06 5.23 3.12
N ASN A 396 -17.15 4.29 2.85
CA ASN A 396 -16.24 4.36 1.72
C ASN A 396 -15.93 2.99 1.16
N ILE A 397 -15.57 2.93 -0.11
CA ILE A 397 -14.71 1.88 -0.65
C ILE A 397 -13.33 2.49 -0.83
N LEU A 398 -12.32 1.95 -0.15
CA LEU A 398 -10.96 2.49 -0.19
C LEU A 398 -10.21 2.10 -1.47
N ASP A 399 -10.53 0.93 -2.00
CA ASP A 399 -9.85 0.34 -3.14
C ASP A 399 -10.72 -0.77 -3.73
N PHE A 400 -10.59 -0.95 -5.03
CA PHE A 400 -11.11 -2.08 -5.80
C PHE A 400 -9.95 -2.81 -6.48
N PHE A 401 -10.11 -4.11 -6.65
CA PHE A 401 -9.26 -4.87 -7.54
C PHE A 401 -10.13 -5.75 -8.41
N SER A 402 -9.94 -5.69 -9.72
CA SER A 402 -10.52 -6.62 -10.66
C SER A 402 -9.49 -7.10 -11.68
N ASP A 403 -9.70 -8.30 -12.21
CA ASP A 403 -9.04 -8.79 -13.43
C ASP A 403 -10.01 -8.82 -14.63
N ASP A 404 -11.02 -7.96 -14.57
CA ASP A 404 -11.89 -7.60 -15.68
C ASP A 404 -11.08 -7.32 -16.95
N ALA A 405 -11.59 -7.77 -18.09
CA ALA A 405 -10.98 -7.61 -19.40
C ALA A 405 -10.67 -6.15 -19.76
N ASP A 406 -11.51 -5.20 -19.34
CA ASP A 406 -11.34 -3.77 -19.61
C ASP A 406 -11.04 -2.93 -18.36
N ASP A 407 -10.98 -3.58 -17.18
CA ASP A 407 -10.78 -2.95 -15.87
C ASP A 407 -11.82 -1.86 -15.56
N LEU A 408 -13.04 -1.96 -16.10
CA LEU A 408 -14.10 -0.96 -15.90
C LEU A 408 -15.42 -1.59 -15.46
N PHE A 409 -15.91 -1.18 -14.30
CA PHE A 409 -17.19 -1.61 -13.76
C PHE A 409 -18.05 -0.42 -13.33
N THR A 410 -19.35 -0.62 -13.25
CA THR A 410 -20.31 0.41 -12.84
C THR A 410 -20.69 0.22 -11.38
N VAL A 411 -20.69 1.30 -10.59
CA VAL A 411 -21.17 1.27 -9.20
C VAL A 411 -22.43 2.11 -9.06
N ALA A 412 -23.44 1.54 -8.40
CA ALA A 412 -24.68 2.21 -8.06
C ALA A 412 -25.01 2.04 -6.57
N ALA A 413 -25.62 3.05 -5.95
CA ALA A 413 -26.11 2.95 -4.59
C ALA A 413 -27.40 3.78 -4.44
N GLU A 414 -28.30 3.34 -3.56
CA GLU A 414 -29.62 3.99 -3.35
C GLU A 414 -30.40 4.22 -4.66
N GLY A 415 -30.31 3.29 -5.62
CA GLY A 415 -30.99 3.39 -6.92
C GLY A 415 -30.38 4.42 -7.88
N LYS A 416 -29.21 5.00 -7.57
CA LYS A 416 -28.49 5.95 -8.43
C LYS A 416 -27.18 5.34 -8.90
N ILE A 417 -26.90 5.45 -10.21
CA ILE A 417 -25.58 5.16 -10.76
C ILE A 417 -24.64 6.26 -10.28
N LEU A 418 -23.60 5.88 -9.55
CA LEU A 418 -22.59 6.80 -9.04
C LEU A 418 -21.49 7.07 -10.07
N GLY A 419 -21.21 6.08 -10.94
CA GLY A 419 -20.25 6.22 -12.02
C GLY A 419 -19.68 4.89 -12.47
N LYS A 420 -18.70 5.00 -13.37
CA LYS A 420 -17.80 3.90 -13.75
C LYS A 420 -16.48 4.05 -13.03
N PHE A 421 -15.94 2.93 -12.59
CA PHE A 421 -14.76 2.82 -11.75
C PHE A 421 -13.85 1.71 -12.29
N LYS A 422 -12.60 1.73 -11.84
CA LYS A 422 -11.58 0.72 -12.15
C LYS A 422 -10.82 0.29 -10.90
N SER A 423 -9.95 -0.71 -11.05
CA SER A 423 -9.03 -1.09 -9.97
C SER A 423 -8.21 0.10 -9.47
N GLY A 424 -8.07 0.26 -8.16
CA GLY A 424 -7.38 1.40 -7.54
C GLY A 424 -8.27 2.60 -7.22
N ASP A 425 -9.50 2.67 -7.76
CA ASP A 425 -10.40 3.77 -7.46
C ASP A 425 -10.98 3.65 -6.03
N ASN A 426 -11.41 4.79 -5.49
CA ASN A 426 -12.12 4.87 -4.22
C ASN A 426 -13.50 5.51 -4.40
N ILE A 427 -14.39 5.23 -3.46
CA ILE A 427 -15.73 5.82 -3.39
C ILE A 427 -15.93 6.36 -1.98
N ASP A 428 -16.37 7.60 -1.87
CA ASP A 428 -16.85 8.20 -0.63
C ASP A 428 -18.37 8.40 -0.69
N PHE A 429 -19.11 7.46 -0.11
CA PHE A 429 -20.57 7.52 -0.10
C PHE A 429 -21.07 8.71 0.74
N VAL A 430 -20.35 9.09 1.79
CA VAL A 430 -20.74 10.22 2.64
C VAL A 430 -20.65 11.52 1.84
N SER A 431 -19.59 11.70 1.05
CA SER A 431 -19.44 12.86 0.18
C SER A 431 -20.45 12.87 -0.97
N LEU A 432 -20.74 11.71 -1.57
CA LEU A 432 -21.63 11.61 -2.73
C LEU A 432 -23.12 11.63 -2.37
N LEU A 433 -23.51 11.08 -1.23
CA LEU A 433 -24.90 10.84 -0.83
C LEU A 433 -25.28 11.51 0.50
N GLY A 434 -24.33 12.17 1.16
CA GLY A 434 -24.51 12.84 2.46
C GLY A 434 -24.49 11.90 3.67
N LYS A 435 -24.34 10.58 3.45
CA LYS A 435 -24.32 9.54 4.49
C LYS A 435 -23.68 8.25 3.95
N GLY A 436 -23.30 7.35 4.86
CA GLY A 436 -22.96 5.98 4.47
C GLY A 436 -24.18 5.22 3.95
N VAL A 437 -23.93 4.15 3.18
CA VAL A 437 -24.98 3.33 2.58
C VAL A 437 -25.05 1.95 3.23
N SER A 438 -26.26 1.42 3.35
CA SER A 438 -26.49 0.03 3.79
C SER A 438 -26.34 -0.97 2.65
N SER A 439 -26.47 -0.54 1.39
CA SER A 439 -26.25 -1.38 0.21
C SER A 439 -25.76 -0.60 -1.00
N PHE A 440 -25.06 -1.31 -1.89
CA PHE A 440 -24.66 -0.81 -3.20
C PHE A 440 -24.48 -1.99 -4.16
N THR A 441 -24.47 -1.70 -5.46
CA THR A 441 -24.35 -2.68 -6.53
C THR A 441 -23.15 -2.38 -7.40
N VAL A 442 -22.44 -3.43 -7.80
CA VAL A 442 -21.41 -3.40 -8.84
C VAL A 442 -21.91 -4.20 -10.03
N THR A 443 -21.87 -3.64 -11.22
CA THR A 443 -22.25 -4.29 -12.48
C THR A 443 -21.17 -4.08 -13.54
N ASP A 444 -21.35 -4.71 -14.70
CA ASP A 444 -20.40 -4.64 -15.81
C ASP A 444 -19.03 -5.23 -15.48
N ILE A 445 -18.98 -6.24 -14.61
CA ILE A 445 -17.76 -7.01 -14.37
C ILE A 445 -17.64 -8.04 -15.50
N ASP A 446 -16.76 -7.82 -16.47
CA ASP A 446 -16.60 -8.69 -17.62
C ASP A 446 -15.32 -9.57 -17.49
N PRO A 447 -15.43 -10.91 -17.37
CA PRO A 447 -14.25 -11.76 -17.20
C PRO A 447 -13.28 -11.68 -18.38
N SER A 448 -11.98 -11.73 -18.06
CA SER A 448 -10.89 -11.81 -19.05
C SER A 448 -11.10 -12.93 -20.08
N ARG A 449 -10.61 -12.73 -21.31
CA ARG A 449 -10.84 -13.66 -22.44
C ARG A 449 -10.38 -15.09 -22.10
N GLY A 450 -11.34 -15.99 -21.96
CA GLY A 450 -11.12 -17.41 -21.67
C GLY A 450 -11.42 -17.82 -20.23
N GLU A 451 -11.77 -16.87 -19.36
CA GLU A 451 -12.21 -17.10 -17.99
C GLU A 451 -13.75 -17.08 -17.91
N SER A 452 -14.31 -17.88 -17.01
CA SER A 452 -15.78 -17.91 -16.76
C SER A 452 -16.22 -16.95 -15.66
N VAL A 453 -15.27 -16.42 -14.88
CA VAL A 453 -15.47 -15.54 -13.73
C VAL A 453 -14.31 -14.55 -13.65
N ALA A 454 -14.61 -13.28 -13.36
CA ALA A 454 -13.57 -12.33 -12.95
C ALA A 454 -13.27 -12.54 -11.46
N ASN A 455 -12.08 -12.20 -11.01
CA ASN A 455 -11.80 -11.90 -9.61
C ASN A 455 -12.21 -10.45 -9.34
N PHE A 456 -12.97 -10.21 -8.29
CA PHE A 456 -13.35 -8.87 -7.86
C PHE A 456 -13.22 -8.74 -6.35
N TYR A 457 -12.31 -7.89 -5.90
CA TYR A 457 -12.05 -7.64 -4.48
C TYR A 457 -12.33 -6.18 -4.17
N LEU A 458 -12.77 -5.91 -2.95
CA LEU A 458 -12.92 -4.54 -2.48
C LEU A 458 -12.49 -4.38 -1.03
N ARG A 459 -12.24 -3.13 -0.64
CA ARG A 459 -11.81 -2.76 0.71
C ARG A 459 -12.82 -1.77 1.31
N PRO A 460 -13.88 -2.23 2.00
CA PRO A 460 -14.92 -1.36 2.51
C PRO A 460 -14.51 -0.73 3.85
N LEU A 461 -14.84 0.54 4.05
CA LEU A 461 -14.85 1.18 5.36
C LEU A 461 -16.28 1.25 5.88
N PHE A 462 -16.43 0.85 7.13
CA PHE A 462 -17.67 0.95 7.87
C PHE A 462 -17.60 2.11 8.87
N ASN A 463 -18.77 2.65 9.24
CA ASN A 463 -18.93 3.57 10.37
C ASN A 463 -18.70 2.90 11.74
N THR A 464 -18.54 1.58 11.76
CA THR A 464 -18.23 0.75 12.93
C THR A 464 -16.86 0.08 12.76
N LYS A 465 -16.31 -0.48 13.84
CA LYS A 465 -15.02 -1.19 13.80
C LYS A 465 -15.09 -2.46 12.94
N THR A 466 -16.22 -3.15 13.00
CA THR A 466 -16.49 -4.39 12.27
C THR A 466 -17.95 -4.40 11.80
N ALA A 467 -18.23 -4.99 10.65
CA ALA A 467 -19.59 -5.18 10.15
C ALA A 467 -19.73 -6.54 9.44
N SER A 468 -20.94 -7.08 9.42
CA SER A 468 -21.28 -8.24 8.59
C SER A 468 -21.79 -7.77 7.23
N LEU A 469 -21.31 -8.41 6.16
CA LEU A 469 -21.59 -8.07 4.78
C LEU A 469 -22.19 -9.29 4.08
N GLN A 470 -23.25 -9.08 3.32
CA GLN A 470 -23.78 -10.03 2.36
C GLN A 470 -23.44 -9.55 0.96
N ALA A 471 -23.05 -10.48 0.08
CA ALA A 471 -22.89 -10.24 -1.35
C ALA A 471 -23.76 -11.23 -2.13
N ILE A 472 -24.56 -10.74 -3.07
CA ILE A 472 -25.39 -11.56 -3.95
C ILE A 472 -24.87 -11.41 -5.38
N SER A 473 -24.41 -12.51 -5.97
CA SER A 473 -23.98 -12.53 -7.38
C SER A 473 -25.18 -12.66 -8.32
N PHE A 474 -25.09 -12.05 -9.50
CA PHE A 474 -26.10 -12.24 -10.55
C PHE A 474 -25.47 -12.23 -11.95
N GLU A 475 -26.08 -12.97 -12.87
CA GLU A 475 -25.61 -13.13 -14.25
C GLU A 475 -26.15 -12.02 -15.17
N LYS A 476 -25.41 -11.76 -16.25
CA LYS A 476 -25.84 -10.90 -17.35
C LYS A 476 -27.06 -11.55 -18.02
N SER A 477 -28.26 -11.04 -17.77
CA SER A 477 -29.47 -11.57 -18.42
C SER A 477 -29.40 -11.34 -19.93
N ALA A 478 -29.53 -12.42 -20.71
CA ALA A 478 -29.44 -12.39 -22.18
C ALA A 478 -30.59 -11.63 -22.88
N ASP A 479 -31.64 -11.24 -22.15
CA ASP A 479 -32.76 -10.46 -22.66
C ASP A 479 -33.40 -9.65 -21.52
N LYS A 480 -33.00 -8.37 -21.38
CA LYS A 480 -33.82 -7.23 -20.93
C LYS A 480 -32.96 -5.99 -20.76
N SER A 481 -33.41 -4.89 -21.36
CA SER A 481 -32.95 -3.54 -21.03
C SER A 481 -32.98 -3.31 -19.51
N ILE A 482 -31.93 -2.68 -19.01
CA ILE A 482 -31.68 -2.24 -17.62
C ILE A 482 -33.02 -1.93 -16.92
N PRO A 483 -33.37 -2.59 -15.80
CA PRO A 483 -34.56 -2.24 -15.04
C PRO A 483 -34.43 -0.79 -14.58
N GLU A 484 -35.46 0.02 -14.85
CA GLU A 484 -35.54 1.38 -14.30
C GLU A 484 -35.41 1.36 -12.76
N PRO A 485 -34.87 2.43 -12.15
CA PRO A 485 -34.42 2.45 -10.74
C PRO A 485 -35.51 2.23 -9.67
N GLY A 486 -36.74 1.88 -10.04
CA GLY A 486 -37.83 1.53 -9.13
C GLY A 486 -38.18 0.05 -9.03
N SER A 487 -37.69 -0.83 -9.92
CA SER A 487 -38.25 -2.19 -10.05
C SER A 487 -37.57 -3.27 -9.19
N VAL A 488 -36.33 -3.05 -8.74
CA VAL A 488 -35.60 -4.05 -7.93
C VAL A 488 -36.12 -4.12 -6.49
N PHE A 489 -36.68 -3.03 -5.96
CA PHE A 489 -37.21 -2.97 -4.60
C PHE A 489 -38.53 -3.74 -4.38
N SER A 490 -39.18 -4.21 -5.45
CA SER A 490 -40.47 -4.91 -5.35
C SER A 490 -40.35 -6.43 -5.13
N LEU A 491 -39.17 -7.03 -5.32
CA LEU A 491 -39.04 -8.50 -5.28
C LEU A 491 -38.43 -9.08 -3.98
N LEU A 492 -38.01 -8.25 -3.02
CA LEU A 492 -37.38 -8.72 -1.77
C LEU A 492 -38.07 -8.26 -0.47
N ALA A 493 -39.22 -7.58 -0.56
CA ALA A 493 -39.99 -7.16 0.62
C ALA A 493 -40.87 -8.27 1.24
N LEU A 494 -40.87 -9.50 0.70
CA LEU A 494 -41.66 -10.62 1.24
C LEU A 494 -40.82 -11.89 1.25
N GLY A 495 -39.99 -12.09 2.29
CA GLY A 495 -39.31 -13.38 2.39
C GLY A 495 -38.33 -13.70 3.50
N PHE A 496 -37.98 -12.83 4.46
CA PHE A 496 -36.98 -13.24 5.48
C PHE A 496 -37.22 -12.72 6.90
N PHE A 497 -38.41 -12.99 7.45
CA PHE A 497 -38.64 -12.98 8.90
C PHE A 497 -38.75 -14.39 9.53
N GLY A 498 -38.36 -15.45 8.81
CA GLY A 498 -38.76 -16.83 9.15
C GLY A 498 -37.72 -17.84 9.61
N VAL A 499 -36.40 -17.60 9.50
CA VAL A 499 -35.43 -18.72 9.64
C VAL A 499 -34.51 -18.64 10.88
N VAL A 500 -34.44 -17.54 11.61
CA VAL A 500 -33.66 -17.48 12.87
C VAL A 500 -34.56 -17.72 14.08
N SER A 501 -35.07 -18.94 14.25
CA SER A 501 -35.76 -19.37 15.50
C SER A 501 -35.78 -20.89 15.74
N ARG A 502 -34.94 -21.70 15.07
CA ARG A 502 -34.83 -23.14 15.37
C ARG A 502 -33.42 -23.68 15.15
N LEU A 503 -32.47 -23.33 16.03
CA LEU A 503 -31.27 -24.16 16.22
C LEU A 503 -30.57 -24.06 17.59
N PHE A 504 -31.12 -23.36 18.57
CA PHE A 504 -30.70 -23.48 19.98
C PHE A 504 -31.91 -23.72 20.89
N ALA A 505 -32.40 -24.96 20.86
CA ALA A 505 -33.23 -25.53 21.92
C ALA A 505 -32.96 -27.04 21.98
N LYS A 506 -31.79 -27.42 22.51
CA LYS A 506 -31.51 -28.71 23.15
C LYS A 506 -30.13 -28.73 23.82
N ARG A 507 -29.99 -27.98 24.90
CA ARG A 507 -29.57 -28.46 26.23
C ARG A 507 -29.52 -27.31 27.21
#